data_AF-A0A2N6FSF0-F1
#
_entry.id   AF-A0A2N6FSF0-F1
#
_cell.length_a   1.000
_cell.length_b   1.000
_cell.length_c   1.000
_cell.angle_alpha   90.00
_cell.angle_beta   90.00
_cell.angle_gamma   90.00
#
_symmetry.space_group_name_H-M   'P 1'
#
loop_
_entity.id
_entity.type
_entity.pdbx_description
1 polymer ?
#
loop_
_entity_poly.entity_id
_entity_poly.type
_entity_poly.pdbx_seq_one_letter_code
_entity_poly.pdbx_strand_id
1 'polypeptide(L)' 'MIVECGFYEIETDIKKRYGFMYFLAKHKCNPRNIELVFIKDGGLKGKEELVYFIKKERLWSNQKI' A
#
# COMPACT_ATOMS: atom_id res chain seq x y z
N MET A 1 -8.04 2.78 -7.67
CA MET A 1 -9.20 2.14 -6.97
C MET A 1 -8.93 2.19 -5.46
N ILE A 2 -9.95 2.21 -4.59
CA ILE A 2 -9.76 2.17 -3.13
C ILE A 2 -10.27 0.82 -2.63
N VAL A 3 -9.46 0.14 -1.82
CA VAL A 3 -9.81 -1.15 -1.21
C VAL A 3 -9.70 -1.03 0.30
N GLU A 4 -10.63 -1.67 1.00
CA GLU A 4 -10.67 -1.62 2.46
C GLU A 4 -9.88 -2.76 3.10
N CYS A 5 -9.09 -2.43 4.13
CA CYS A 5 -8.35 -3.37 4.96
C CYS A 5 -8.54 -2.99 6.43
N GLY A 6 -9.56 -3.58 7.09
CA GLY A 6 -9.92 -3.20 8.45
C GLY A 6 -10.27 -1.70 8.55
N PHE A 7 -9.53 -0.97 9.39
CA PHE A 7 -9.68 0.48 9.55
C PHE A 7 -8.91 1.32 8.53
N TYR A 8 -8.26 0.70 7.54
CA TYR A 8 -7.51 1.41 6.51
C TYR A 8 -8.20 1.33 5.15
N GLU A 9 -8.16 2.45 4.44
CA GLU A 9 -8.49 2.58 3.02
C GLU A 9 -7.18 2.63 2.24
N ILE A 10 -6.94 1.62 1.41
CA ILE A 10 -5.73 1.50 0.61
C ILE A 10 -6.03 2.00 -0.81
N GLU A 11 -5.36 3.06 -1.22
CA GLU A 11 -5.32 3.46 -2.62
C GLU A 11 -4.47 2.44 -3.38
N THR A 12 -5.11 1.67 -4.27
CA THR A 12 -4.46 0.60 -5.03
C THR A 12 -3.54 1.13 -6.13
N ASP A 13 -3.59 2.42 -6.42
CA ASP A 13 -2.75 3.04 -7.43
C ASP A 13 -1.39 3.32 -6.80
N ILE A 14 -0.36 2.62 -7.30
CA ILE A 14 1.02 2.77 -6.83
C ILE A 14 1.47 4.22 -7.05
N LYS A 15 1.85 4.89 -5.97
CA LYS A 15 2.41 6.25 -6.02
C LYS A 15 3.92 6.16 -6.14
N LYS A 16 4.52 7.12 -6.87
CA LYS A 16 5.98 7.25 -7.03
C LYS A 16 6.43 8.62 -6.56
N ARG A 17 7.41 8.69 -5.65
CA ARG A 17 8.01 9.95 -5.19
C ARG A 17 9.48 9.75 -4.80
N TYR A 18 10.37 10.62 -5.28
CA TYR A 18 11.82 10.55 -5.01
C TYR A 18 12.45 9.18 -5.30
N GLY A 19 11.99 8.50 -6.35
CA GLY A 19 12.46 7.15 -6.72
C GLY A 19 11.81 6.00 -5.94
N PHE A 20 11.02 6.28 -4.90
CA PHE A 20 10.30 5.25 -4.14
C PHE A 20 8.91 5.02 -4.71
N MET A 21 8.49 3.76 -4.76
CA MET A 21 7.12 3.33 -5.06
C MET A 21 6.42 2.90 -3.77
N TYR A 22 5.14 3.24 -3.60
CA TYR A 22 4.39 2.88 -2.40
C TYR A 22 2.87 2.85 -2.62
N PHE A 23 2.17 2.08 -1.78
CA PHE A 23 0.73 2.20 -1.58
C PHE A 23 0.44 3.22 -0.47
N LEU A 24 -0.62 3.99 -0.64
CA LEU A 24 -1.10 4.95 0.34
C LEU A 24 -2.26 4.32 1.12
N ALA A 25 -2.12 4.18 2.44
CA ALA A 25 -3.18 3.67 3.31
C ALA A 25 -3.63 4.76 4.28
N LYS A 26 -4.92 5.09 4.29
CA LYS A 26 -5.50 6.14 5.15
C LYS A 26 -6.39 5.52 6.21
N HIS A 27 -6.27 5.96 7.46
CA HIS A 27 -7.14 5.46 8.52
C HIS A 27 -8.54 6.08 8.43
N LYS A 28 -9.58 5.25 8.38
CA LYS A 28 -10.99 5.67 8.21
C LYS A 28 -11.45 6.68 9.26
N CYS A 29 -11.14 6.42 10.54
CA CYS A 29 -11.57 7.28 11.65
C CYS A 29 -10.67 8.51 11.88
N ASN A 30 -9.51 8.57 11.22
CA ASN A 30 -8.58 9.69 11.35
C ASN A 30 -7.82 9.87 10.04
N PRO A 31 -8.35 10.67 9.09
CA PRO A 31 -7.77 10.83 7.76
C PRO A 31 -6.35 11.43 7.74
N ARG A 32 -5.91 12.03 8.85
CA ARG A 32 -4.53 12.53 9.02
C ARG A 32 -3.54 11.42 9.34
N ASN A 33 -4.03 10.27 9.81
CA ASN A 33 -3.20 9.09 10.03
C ASN A 33 -3.05 8.33 8.70
N ILE A 34 -1.88 8.48 8.11
CA ILE A 34 -1.53 7.96 6.80
C ILE A 34 -0.33 7.03 6.95
N GLU A 35 -0.46 5.82 6.44
CA GLU A 35 0.59 4.82 6.36
C GLU A 35 1.06 4.64 4.92
N LEU A 36 2.37 4.57 4.72
CA LEU A 36 2.98 4.31 3.42
C LEU A 36 3.53 2.89 3.39
N VAL A 37 3.02 2.05 2.51
CA VAL A 37 3.57 0.71 2.28
C VAL A 37 4.49 0.76 1.09
N PHE A 38 5.80 0.81 1.35
CA PHE A 38 6.81 0.92 0.32
C PHE A 38 7.03 -0.39 -0.42
N ILE A 39 7.17 -0.27 -1.74
CA ILE A 39 7.57 -1.32 -2.66
C ILE A 39 9.07 -1.14 -2.91
N LYS A 40 9.87 -2.08 -2.43
CA LYS A 40 11.33 -2.09 -2.63
C LYS A 40 11.73 -3.40 -3.31
N ASP A 41 12.91 -3.39 -3.94
CA ASP A 41 13.51 -4.64 -4.43
C ASP A 41 13.64 -5.63 -3.28
N GLY A 42 12.95 -6.77 -3.39
CA GLY A 42 12.86 -7.79 -2.35
C GLY A 42 11.57 -7.80 -1.52
N GLY A 43 10.65 -6.83 -1.69
CA GLY A 43 9.28 -6.93 -1.16
C GLY A 43 8.66 -5.62 -0.66
N LEU A 44 7.62 -5.79 0.17
CA LEU A 44 6.87 -4.68 0.77
C LEU A 44 7.34 -4.39 2.18
N LYS A 45 7.46 -3.10 2.53
CA LYS A 45 7.76 -2.62 3.88
C LYS A 45 6.70 -1.64 4.35
N GLY A 46 6.14 -1.89 5.53
CA GLY A 46 5.09 -1.09 6.14
C GLY A 46 4.49 -1.86 7.31
N LYS A 47 3.31 -1.44 7.77
CA LYS A 47 2.56 -2.16 8.79
C LYS A 47 2.26 -3.59 8.33
N GLU A 48 2.51 -4.58 9.19
CA GLU A 48 2.49 -6.01 8.82
C GLU A 48 1.14 -6.44 8.24
N GLU A 49 0.04 -6.01 8.85
CA GLU A 49 -1.33 -6.27 8.38
C GLU A 49 -1.60 -5.75 6.96
N LEU A 50 -1.11 -4.54 6.63
CA LEU A 50 -1.28 -3.93 5.31
C LEU A 50 -0.40 -4.64 4.28
N VAL A 51 0.83 -4.99 4.66
CA VAL A 51 1.74 -5.78 3.82
C VAL A 51 1.13 -7.15 3.50
N TYR A 52 0.60 -7.83 4.51
CA TYR A 52 -0.04 -9.13 4.34
C TYR A 52 -1.26 -9.02 3.41
N PHE A 53 -2.11 -8.02 3.63
CA PHE A 53 -3.27 -7.76 2.80
C PHE A 53 -2.90 -7.50 1.34
N ILE A 54 -1.96 -6.59 1.07
CA ILE A 54 -1.51 -6.26 -0.29
C ILE A 54 -0.94 -7.49 -1.00
N LYS A 55 -0.17 -8.33 -0.30
CA LYS A 55 0.35 -9.60 -0.85
C LYS A 55 -0.78 -10.57 -1.19
N LYS A 56 -1.75 -10.74 -0.28
CA LYS A 56 -2.90 -11.63 -0.47
C LYS A 56 -3.76 -11.21 -1.66
N GLU A 57 -4.09 -9.92 -1.75
CA GLU A 57 -4.92 -9.35 -2.81
C GLU A 57 -4.15 -9.10 -4.12
N ARG A 58 -2.83 -9.36 -4.15
CA ARG A 58 -1.95 -9.18 -5.32
C ARG A 58 -2.08 -7.79 -5.97
N LEU A 59 -2.29 -6.75 -5.16
CA LEU A 59 -2.51 -5.37 -5.65
C LEU A 59 -1.30 -4.80 -6.39
N TRP A 60 -0.13 -5.41 -6.20
CA TRP A 60 1.06 -5.18 -7.01
C TRP A 60 1.26 -6.37 -7.95
N SER A 61 0.50 -6.39 -9.04
CA SER A 61 0.64 -7.41 -10.08
C SER A 61 1.65 -6.96 -11.14
N ASN A 62 2.75 -7.70 -11.27
CA ASN A 62 3.74 -7.73 -12.36
C ASN A 62 3.90 -6.44 -13.19
N GLN A 63 4.90 -5.63 -12.82
CA GLN A 63 5.62 -4.84 -13.81
C GLN A 63 6.13 -5.81 -14.89
N LYS A 64 5.47 -5.84 -16.06
CA LYS A 64 6.17 -6.20 -17.29
C LYS A 64 7.22 -5.10 -17.49
N ILE A 65 8.45 -5.40 -17.09
CA ILE A 65 9.65 -4.72 -17.60
C ILE A 65 9.69 -4.98 -19.11
#